data_AF-A0A1Q6XF04-F1
#
_entry.id   AF-A0A1Q6XF04-F1
#
_cell.length_a   1.000
_cell.length_b   1.000
_cell.length_c   1.000
_cell.angle_alpha   90.00
_cell.angle_beta   90.00
_cell.angle_gamma   90.00
#
_symmetry.space_group_name_H-M   'P 1'
#
loop_
_entity.id
_entity.type
_entity.pdbx_description
1 polymer ?
#
loop_
_entity_poly.entity_id
_entity_poly.type
_entity_poly.pdbx_seq_one_letter_code
_entity_poly.pdbx_strand_id
1 'polypeptide(L)'
;MKRAPLTFLVAGLIAGIATVAIGRVWPAVLINDVGLLFFVALLAAITVSASSSRVRRGLWRYLVGLIICAAAYLGGLFAFSVAAGYSPDLLGMPASSAMPSFGTDVWIGLLVATLVSSACIELLASVLTGRWSNRFFLFLTAVGFVTVAATYTAHVLFRKPWTFLGVLLPIGEALFCWVLGQQIWESGEGTTVRTPAGL
;
A
#
# COMPACT_ATOMS: atom_id res chain seq x y z
N MET A 1 -5.06 8.15 23.46
CA MET A 1 -5.16 9.24 22.47
C MET A 1 -4.93 8.67 21.06
N LYS A 2 -5.92 8.74 20.16
CA LYS A 2 -5.91 8.15 18.80
C LYS A 2 -5.20 9.02 17.73
N ARG A 3 -4.28 9.91 18.13
CA ARG A 3 -3.71 10.93 17.22
C ARG A 3 -2.73 10.36 16.20
N ALA A 4 -2.00 9.30 16.53
CA ALA A 4 -1.00 8.73 15.63
C ALA A 4 -1.61 8.09 14.37
N PRO A 5 -2.61 7.19 14.42
CA PRO A 5 -3.22 6.66 13.19
C PRO A 5 -3.73 7.76 12.24
N LEU A 6 -4.28 8.84 12.79
CA LEU A 6 -4.72 10.00 12.01
C LEU A 6 -3.56 10.67 11.27
N THR A 7 -2.41 10.84 11.91
CA THR A 7 -1.22 11.43 11.25
C THR A 7 -0.69 10.57 10.11
N PHE A 8 -0.74 9.23 10.23
CA PHE A 8 -0.40 8.34 9.12
C PHE A 8 -1.41 8.44 7.98
N LEU A 9 -2.71 8.53 8.29
CA LEU A 9 -3.75 8.74 7.29
C LEU A 9 -3.54 10.03 6.50
N VAL A 10 -3.29 11.14 7.21
CA VAL A 10 -3.07 12.46 6.58
C VAL A 10 -1.78 12.46 5.75
N ALA A 11 -0.70 11.85 6.24
CA ALA A 11 0.55 11.73 5.48
C ALA A 11 0.36 10.91 4.20
N GLY A 12 -0.33 9.77 4.27
CA GLY A 12 -0.65 8.96 3.09
C GLY A 12 -1.56 9.69 2.10
N LEU A 13 -2.52 10.48 2.60
CA LEU A 13 -3.39 11.30 1.74
C LEU A 13 -2.59 12.38 0.99
N ILE A 14 -1.70 13.09 1.69
CA ILE A 14 -0.84 14.11 1.08
C ILE A 14 0.08 13.47 0.03
N ALA A 15 0.67 12.33 0.36
CA ALA A 15 1.54 11.60 -0.55
C ALA A 15 0.81 11.20 -1.81
N GLY A 16 -0.37 10.59 -1.69
CA GLY A 16 -1.12 10.17 -2.86
C GLY A 16 -1.64 11.34 -3.70
N ILE A 17 -2.02 12.47 -3.08
CA ILE A 17 -2.33 13.71 -3.82
C ILE A 17 -1.10 14.19 -4.60
N ALA A 18 0.08 14.18 -3.97
CA ALA A 18 1.33 14.57 -4.62
C ALA A 18 1.69 13.60 -5.76
N THR A 19 1.57 12.29 -5.56
CA THR A 19 1.77 11.25 -6.58
C THR A 19 0.90 11.51 -7.80
N VAL A 20 -0.38 11.84 -7.61
CA VAL A 20 -1.31 12.15 -8.71
C VAL A 20 -0.98 13.48 -9.38
N ALA A 21 -0.66 14.52 -8.60
CA ALA A 21 -0.32 15.83 -9.14
C ALA A 21 0.96 15.78 -9.99
N ILE A 22 2.00 15.10 -9.48
CA ILE A 22 3.26 14.88 -10.21
C ILE A 22 3.02 13.98 -11.41
N GLY A 23 2.25 12.89 -11.25
CA GLY A 23 1.93 11.96 -12.34
C GLY A 23 1.18 12.58 -13.52
N ARG A 24 0.45 13.68 -13.29
CA ARG A 24 -0.19 14.45 -14.37
C ARG A 24 0.81 15.24 -15.22
N VAL A 25 1.92 15.67 -14.63
CA VAL A 25 2.97 16.45 -15.31
C VAL A 25 4.05 15.54 -15.85
N TRP A 26 4.39 14.49 -15.10
CA TRP A 26 5.43 13.53 -15.41
C TRP A 26 4.94 12.09 -15.18
N PRO A 27 4.30 11.47 -16.20
CA PRO A 27 3.70 10.14 -16.06
C PRO A 27 4.68 9.03 -15.68
N ALA A 28 5.97 9.18 -15.99
CA ALA A 28 7.01 8.19 -15.64
C ALA A 28 7.17 8.04 -14.11
N VAL A 29 6.84 9.07 -13.33
CA VAL A 29 6.87 9.00 -11.85
C VAL A 29 5.84 8.01 -11.31
N LEU A 30 4.70 7.88 -11.99
CA LEU A 30 3.68 6.88 -11.64
C LEU A 30 4.15 5.44 -11.88
N ILE A 31 5.24 5.25 -12.63
CA ILE A 31 5.80 3.94 -13.01
C ILE A 31 7.04 3.60 -12.17
N ASN A 32 7.80 4.57 -11.67
CA ASN A 32 9.09 4.29 -11.02
C ASN A 32 9.12 4.70 -9.53
N ASP A 33 8.34 5.69 -9.12
CA ASP A 33 8.61 6.42 -7.86
C ASP A 33 7.49 6.31 -6.83
N VAL A 34 6.36 5.67 -7.16
CA VAL A 34 5.20 5.55 -6.24
C VAL A 34 5.58 4.82 -4.95
N GLY A 35 6.34 3.73 -5.05
CA GLY A 35 6.83 3.00 -3.87
C GLY A 35 7.75 3.84 -2.99
N LEU A 36 8.58 4.71 -3.60
CA LEU A 36 9.47 5.62 -2.88
C LEU A 36 8.69 6.73 -2.17
N LEU A 37 7.75 7.37 -2.87
CA LEU A 37 6.87 8.40 -2.31
C LEU A 37 6.06 7.88 -1.12
N PHE A 38 5.52 6.67 -1.24
CA PHE A 38 4.83 5.98 -0.14
C PHE A 38 5.75 5.77 1.07
N PHE A 39 6.99 5.32 0.85
CA PHE A 39 7.94 5.10 1.94
C PHE A 39 8.36 6.42 2.61
N VAL A 40 8.57 7.49 1.84
CA VAL A 40 8.86 8.82 2.38
C VAL A 40 7.69 9.33 3.23
N ALA A 41 6.45 9.15 2.77
CA ALA A 41 5.25 9.50 3.53
C ALA A 41 5.15 8.73 4.86
N LEU A 42 5.49 7.44 4.83
CA LEU A 42 5.54 6.60 6.01
C LEU A 42 6.58 7.10 7.02
N LEU A 43 7.80 7.43 6.57
CA LEU A 43 8.86 7.97 7.42
C LEU A 43 8.48 9.34 8.01
N ALA A 44 7.86 10.21 7.20
CA ALA A 44 7.34 11.49 7.66
C ALA A 44 6.27 11.29 8.74
N ALA A 45 5.34 10.35 8.55
CA ALA A 45 4.31 10.01 9.53
C ALA A 45 4.92 9.48 10.84
N ILE A 46 5.91 8.59 10.77
CA ILE A 46 6.61 8.07 11.97
C ILE A 46 7.29 9.20 12.74
N THR A 47 7.98 10.10 12.02
CA THR A 47 8.70 11.24 12.60
C THR A 47 7.73 12.22 13.27
N VAL A 48 6.67 12.63 12.57
CA VAL A 48 5.69 13.63 13.05
C VAL A 48 4.83 13.08 14.19
N SER A 49 4.48 11.80 14.15
CA SER A 49 3.68 11.16 15.20
C SER A 49 4.48 10.83 16.47
N ALA A 50 5.78 11.12 16.49
CA ALA A 50 6.72 10.71 17.54
C ALA A 50 6.64 9.22 17.90
N SER A 51 6.23 8.38 16.94
CA SER A 51 6.07 6.93 17.11
C SER A 51 7.38 6.16 16.91
N SER A 52 8.51 6.88 16.75
CA SER A 52 9.85 6.31 16.61
C SER A 52 10.27 5.40 17.77
N SER A 53 9.72 5.59 18.97
CA SER A 53 9.95 4.71 20.13
C SER A 53 9.28 3.33 19.98
N ARG A 54 8.29 3.20 19.10
CA ARG A 54 7.56 1.95 18.80
C ARG A 54 8.14 1.18 17.62
N VAL A 55 9.04 1.80 16.86
CA VAL A 55 9.80 1.17 15.76
C VAL A 55 11.13 0.64 16.31
N ARG A 56 11.56 -0.55 15.87
CA ARG A 56 12.86 -1.09 16.31
C ARG A 56 13.99 -0.19 15.79
N ARG A 57 14.91 0.19 16.68
CA ARG A 57 16.05 1.05 16.33
C ARG A 57 17.01 0.35 15.35
N GLY A 58 17.48 1.07 14.34
CA GLY A 58 18.53 0.63 13.41
C GLY A 58 18.36 1.21 12.01
N LEU A 59 19.37 1.94 11.51
CA LEU A 59 19.38 2.56 10.17
C LEU A 59 19.11 1.54 9.06
N TRP A 60 19.63 0.31 9.22
CA TRP A 60 19.46 -0.78 8.27
C TRP A 60 17.98 -1.16 8.05
N ARG A 61 17.11 -1.02 9.06
CA ARG A 61 15.67 -1.35 8.91
C ARG A 61 14.97 -0.38 7.99
N TYR A 62 15.39 0.88 7.99
CA TYR A 62 14.88 1.89 7.05
C TYR A 62 15.38 1.63 5.63
N LEU A 63 16.64 1.21 5.47
CA LEU A 63 17.16 0.80 4.16
C LEU A 63 16.44 -0.44 3.62
N VAL A 64 16.23 -1.45 4.46
CA VAL A 64 15.44 -2.64 4.08
C VAL A 64 13.99 -2.26 3.79
N GLY A 65 13.41 -1.34 4.57
CA GLY A 65 12.05 -0.84 4.32
C GLY A 65 11.90 -0.14 2.97
N LEU A 66 12.87 0.69 2.59
CA LEU A 66 12.93 1.33 1.28
C LEU A 66 12.97 0.30 0.14
N ILE A 67 13.83 -0.73 0.29
CA ILE A 67 13.94 -1.82 -0.68
C ILE A 67 12.62 -2.60 -0.77
N ILE A 68 11.99 -2.90 0.36
CA ILE A 68 10.70 -3.61 0.38
C ILE A 68 9.61 -2.77 -0.29
N CYS A 69 9.56 -1.46 -0.07
CA CYS A 69 8.57 -0.60 -0.74
C CYS A 69 8.79 -0.53 -2.25
N ALA A 70 10.04 -0.41 -2.70
CA ALA A 70 10.37 -0.46 -4.13
C ALA A 70 10.00 -1.84 -4.73
N ALA A 71 10.35 -2.92 -4.03
CA ALA A 71 10.03 -4.29 -4.44
C ALA A 71 8.52 -4.58 -4.40
N ALA A 72 7.76 -4.01 -3.46
CA ALA A 72 6.31 -4.15 -3.37
C ALA A 72 5.64 -3.56 -4.60
N TYR A 73 6.09 -2.37 -5.01
CA TYR A 73 5.58 -1.68 -6.17
C TYR A 73 5.95 -2.41 -7.48
N LEU A 74 7.22 -2.76 -7.66
CA LEU A 74 7.69 -3.51 -8.84
C LEU A 74 7.07 -4.92 -8.91
N GLY A 75 6.96 -5.60 -7.76
CA GLY A 75 6.32 -6.90 -7.64
C GLY A 75 4.83 -6.83 -7.94
N GLY A 76 4.13 -5.79 -7.48
CA GLY A 76 2.74 -5.53 -7.82
C GLY A 76 2.52 -5.30 -9.31
N LEU A 77 3.38 -4.48 -9.96
CA LEU A 77 3.35 -4.27 -11.41
C LEU A 77 3.66 -5.54 -12.20
N PHE A 78 4.67 -6.30 -11.77
CA PHE A 78 5.03 -7.57 -12.40
C PHE A 78 3.87 -8.57 -12.27
N ALA A 79 3.32 -8.73 -11.07
CA ALA A 79 2.20 -9.63 -10.81
C ALA A 79 0.94 -9.22 -11.59
N PHE A 80 0.66 -7.92 -11.69
CA PHE A 80 -0.39 -7.38 -12.56
C PHE A 80 -0.13 -7.78 -14.02
N SER A 81 1.08 -7.51 -14.53
CA SER A 81 1.42 -7.73 -15.94
C SER A 81 1.36 -9.20 -16.32
N VAL A 82 1.84 -10.08 -15.45
CA VAL A 82 1.75 -11.53 -15.62
C VAL A 82 0.30 -11.99 -15.56
N ALA A 83 -0.46 -11.60 -14.52
CA ALA A 83 -1.83 -12.07 -14.36
C ALA A 83 -2.77 -11.53 -15.45
N ALA A 84 -2.65 -10.27 -15.84
CA ALA A 84 -3.41 -9.69 -16.94
C ALA A 84 -2.96 -10.24 -18.31
N GLY A 85 -1.66 -10.48 -18.50
CA GLY A 85 -1.13 -10.99 -19.77
C GLY A 85 -1.44 -12.47 -20.02
N TYR A 86 -1.42 -13.31 -18.98
CA TYR A 86 -1.61 -14.77 -19.10
C TYR A 86 -3.03 -15.26 -18.80
N SER A 87 -3.88 -14.45 -18.16
CA SER A 87 -5.27 -14.85 -17.88
C SER A 87 -6.13 -15.12 -19.13
N PRO A 88 -5.95 -14.43 -20.29
CA PRO A 88 -6.67 -14.79 -21.51
C PRO A 88 -6.38 -16.22 -21.97
N ASP A 89 -5.10 -16.60 -21.99
CA ASP A 89 -4.65 -17.92 -22.45
C ASP A 89 -4.95 -19.04 -21.44
N LEU A 90 -4.83 -18.75 -20.14
CA LEU A 90 -5.03 -19.74 -19.08
C LEU A 90 -6.51 -19.98 -18.74
N LEU A 91 -7.34 -18.95 -18.84
CA LEU A 91 -8.75 -19.01 -18.43
C LEU A 91 -9.72 -18.93 -19.61
N GLY A 92 -9.22 -18.87 -20.85
CA GLY A 92 -10.03 -18.79 -22.07
C GLY A 92 -10.84 -17.50 -22.17
N MET A 93 -10.35 -16.40 -21.58
CA MET A 93 -11.05 -15.12 -21.54
C MET A 93 -10.59 -14.23 -22.70
N PRO A 94 -11.46 -13.35 -23.24
CA PRO A 94 -11.06 -12.39 -24.26
C PRO A 94 -10.06 -11.38 -23.66
N ALA A 95 -8.89 -11.24 -24.29
CA ALA A 95 -7.89 -10.25 -23.90
C ALA A 95 -8.42 -8.82 -24.08
N SER A 96 -8.17 -7.95 -23.12
CA SER A 96 -8.51 -6.54 -23.23
C SER A 96 -7.70 -5.87 -24.34
N SER A 97 -8.37 -5.50 -25.44
CA SER A 97 -7.71 -4.87 -26.59
C SER A 97 -7.47 -3.36 -26.43
N ALA A 98 -8.04 -2.71 -25.41
CA ALA A 98 -7.84 -1.29 -25.17
C ALA A 98 -7.96 -0.89 -23.69
N MET A 99 -7.02 -0.06 -23.22
CA MET A 99 -6.98 0.56 -21.89
C MET A 99 -8.26 1.32 -21.45
N PRO A 100 -9.14 1.84 -22.34
CA PRO A 100 -10.41 2.46 -21.96
C PRO A 100 -11.50 1.46 -21.51
N SER A 101 -11.38 0.19 -21.89
CA SER A 101 -12.32 -0.88 -21.55
C SER A 101 -11.59 -1.96 -20.75
N PHE A 102 -11.50 -1.79 -19.43
CA PHE A 102 -10.88 -2.80 -18.57
C PHE A 102 -11.71 -4.09 -18.60
N GLY A 103 -11.21 -5.11 -19.31
CA GLY A 103 -11.75 -6.46 -19.30
C GLY A 103 -11.35 -7.26 -18.07
N THR A 104 -11.87 -8.48 -17.97
CA THR A 104 -11.75 -9.35 -16.80
C THR A 104 -10.30 -9.68 -16.44
N ASP A 105 -9.42 -9.77 -17.42
CA ASP A 105 -7.97 -9.94 -17.30
C ASP A 105 -7.30 -8.84 -16.46
N VAL A 106 -7.64 -7.57 -16.73
CA VAL A 106 -7.11 -6.42 -15.97
C VAL A 106 -7.58 -6.47 -14.52
N TRP A 107 -8.84 -6.86 -14.27
CA TRP A 107 -9.36 -6.98 -12.90
C TRP A 107 -8.68 -8.10 -12.12
N ILE A 108 -8.47 -9.26 -12.74
CA ILE A 108 -7.67 -10.35 -12.15
C ILE A 108 -6.27 -9.85 -11.82
N GLY A 109 -5.63 -9.12 -12.75
CA GLY A 109 -4.34 -8.49 -12.52
C GLY A 109 -4.33 -7.59 -11.29
N LEU A 110 -5.33 -6.73 -11.13
CA LEU A 110 -5.44 -5.82 -9.97
C LEU A 110 -5.65 -6.57 -8.65
N LEU A 111 -6.42 -7.66 -8.65
CA LEU A 111 -6.61 -8.51 -7.46
C LEU A 111 -5.30 -9.18 -7.04
N VAL A 112 -4.55 -9.73 -7.99
CA VAL A 112 -3.25 -10.37 -7.72
C VAL A 112 -2.24 -9.33 -7.25
N ALA A 113 -2.17 -8.18 -7.90
CA ALA A 113 -1.31 -7.07 -7.49
C ALA A 113 -1.62 -6.59 -6.06
N THR A 114 -2.91 -6.56 -5.69
CA THR A 114 -3.36 -6.22 -4.34
C THR A 114 -2.83 -7.19 -3.29
N LEU A 115 -2.89 -8.50 -3.58
CA LEU A 115 -2.38 -9.54 -2.67
C LEU A 115 -0.88 -9.44 -2.47
N VAL A 116 -0.13 -9.29 -3.56
CA VAL A 116 1.34 -9.14 -3.52
C VAL A 116 1.73 -7.88 -2.75
N SER A 117 1.09 -6.74 -3.06
CA SER A 117 1.34 -5.47 -2.38
C SER A 117 1.02 -5.55 -0.89
N SER A 118 -0.08 -6.20 -0.51
CA SER A 118 -0.48 -6.38 0.89
C SER A 118 0.52 -7.25 1.65
N ALA A 119 1.04 -8.32 1.03
CA ALA A 119 2.07 -9.17 1.62
C ALA A 119 3.39 -8.42 1.84
N CYS A 120 3.80 -7.60 0.87
CA CYS A 120 5.01 -6.79 0.99
C CYS A 120 4.87 -5.66 2.02
N ILE A 121 3.69 -5.05 2.15
CA ILE A 121 3.43 -4.03 3.20
C ILE A 121 3.42 -4.67 4.58
N GLU A 122 2.87 -5.88 4.74
CA GLU A 122 2.97 -6.61 6.00
C GLU A 122 4.42 -7.02 6.30
N LEU A 123 5.19 -7.39 5.27
CA LEU A 123 6.63 -7.67 5.43
C LEU A 123 7.36 -6.41 5.91
N LEU A 124 7.08 -5.24 5.34
CA LEU A 124 7.60 -3.97 5.80
C LEU A 124 7.23 -3.72 7.27
N ALA A 125 5.97 -3.89 7.63
CA ALA A 125 5.49 -3.74 9.01
C ALA A 125 6.24 -4.67 9.96
N SER A 126 6.49 -5.92 9.53
CA SER A 126 7.24 -6.91 10.29
C SER A 126 8.72 -6.54 10.45
N VAL A 127 9.33 -5.90 9.44
CA VAL A 127 10.70 -5.37 9.54
C VAL A 127 10.76 -4.18 10.47
N LEU A 128 9.76 -3.30 10.49
CA LEU A 128 9.76 -2.12 11.35
C LEU A 128 9.42 -2.45 12.81
N THR A 129 8.44 -3.32 13.04
CA THR A 129 7.93 -3.66 14.38
C THR A 129 8.53 -4.95 14.95
N GLY A 130 9.08 -5.83 14.10
CA GLY A 130 9.54 -7.16 14.46
C GLY A 130 8.44 -8.22 14.56
N ARG A 131 7.19 -7.92 14.17
CA ARG A 131 6.05 -8.84 14.29
C ARG A 131 5.24 -8.88 13.00
N TRP A 132 4.96 -10.09 12.54
CA TRP A 132 4.00 -10.36 11.47
C TRP A 132 2.60 -10.54 12.07
N SER A 133 1.57 -9.95 11.47
CA SER A 133 0.17 -10.07 11.89
C SER A 133 -0.74 -10.47 10.75
N ASN A 134 -1.25 -11.69 10.81
CA ASN A 134 -2.25 -12.18 9.85
C ASN A 134 -3.53 -11.34 9.86
N ARG A 135 -3.88 -10.73 11.01
CA ARG A 135 -5.04 -9.84 11.12
C ARG A 135 -4.85 -8.57 10.29
N PHE A 136 -3.66 -7.95 10.37
CA PHE A 136 -3.37 -6.74 9.59
C PHE A 136 -3.20 -7.07 8.11
N PHE A 137 -2.54 -8.18 7.76
CA PHE A 137 -2.49 -8.68 6.40
C PHE A 137 -3.88 -8.87 5.77
N LEU A 138 -4.81 -9.54 6.48
CA LEU A 138 -6.18 -9.73 6.01
C LEU A 138 -6.93 -8.40 5.89
N PHE A 139 -6.70 -7.46 6.81
CA PHE A 139 -7.33 -6.14 6.77
C PHE A 139 -6.80 -5.30 5.59
N LEU A 140 -5.48 -5.30 5.36
CA LEU A 140 -4.84 -4.66 4.20
C LEU A 140 -5.37 -5.23 2.89
N THR A 141 -5.47 -6.56 2.82
CA THR A 141 -6.02 -7.27 1.65
C THR A 141 -7.48 -6.89 1.42
N ALA A 142 -8.31 -6.86 2.47
CA ALA A 142 -9.72 -6.48 2.38
C ALA A 142 -9.88 -5.01 1.93
N VAL A 143 -9.10 -4.08 2.50
CA VAL A 143 -9.09 -2.67 2.08
C VAL A 143 -8.68 -2.54 0.62
N GLY A 144 -7.66 -3.29 0.18
CA GLY A 144 -7.23 -3.33 -1.21
C GLY A 144 -8.34 -3.83 -2.14
N PHE A 145 -9.01 -4.94 -1.80
CA PHE A 145 -10.14 -5.45 -2.58
C PHE A 145 -11.33 -4.50 -2.63
N VAL A 146 -11.66 -3.84 -1.51
CA VAL A 146 -12.70 -2.80 -1.48
C VAL A 146 -12.30 -1.64 -2.41
N THR A 147 -11.02 -1.27 -2.45
CA THR A 147 -10.52 -0.22 -3.33
C THR A 147 -10.64 -0.64 -4.80
N VAL A 148 -10.29 -1.88 -5.15
CA VAL A 148 -10.49 -2.43 -6.50
C VAL A 148 -11.97 -2.47 -6.87
N ALA A 149 -12.85 -2.93 -5.98
CA ALA A 149 -14.29 -2.99 -6.21
C ALA A 149 -14.93 -1.60 -6.35
N ALA A 150 -14.47 -0.61 -5.56
CA ALA A 150 -14.88 0.78 -5.71
C ALA A 150 -14.40 1.35 -7.05
N THR A 151 -13.18 1.02 -7.47
CA THR A 151 -12.62 1.38 -8.78
C THR A 151 -13.46 0.79 -9.92
N TYR A 152 -13.87 -0.47 -9.79
CA TYR A 152 -14.76 -1.15 -10.73
C TYR A 152 -16.11 -0.46 -10.83
N THR A 153 -16.79 -0.26 -9.70
CA THR A 153 -18.12 0.36 -9.66
C THR A 153 -18.10 1.77 -10.25
N ALA A 154 -17.06 2.55 -9.93
CA ALA A 154 -16.86 3.88 -10.49
C ALA A 154 -16.56 3.84 -12.00
N HIS A 155 -15.76 2.88 -12.47
CA HIS A 155 -15.49 2.72 -13.91
C HIS A 155 -16.78 2.47 -14.70
N VAL A 156 -17.64 1.58 -14.19
CA VAL A 156 -18.95 1.27 -14.79
C VAL A 156 -19.85 2.51 -14.84
N LEU A 157 -19.87 3.32 -13.78
CA LEU A 157 -20.75 4.51 -13.68
C LEU A 157 -20.26 5.70 -14.51
N PHE A 158 -18.95 5.97 -14.55
CA PHE A 158 -18.42 7.23 -15.07
C PHE A 158 -17.64 7.12 -16.38
N ARG A 159 -17.33 5.90 -16.86
CA ARG A 159 -16.64 5.60 -18.14
C ARG A 159 -15.31 6.36 -18.38
N LYS A 160 -14.73 6.98 -17.35
CA LYS A 160 -13.46 7.72 -17.39
C LYS A 160 -12.46 7.15 -16.38
N PRO A 161 -11.64 6.16 -16.77
CA PRO A 161 -10.74 5.47 -15.84
C PRO A 161 -9.63 6.38 -15.28
N TRP A 162 -9.14 7.33 -16.08
CA TRP A 162 -7.96 8.14 -15.74
C TRP A 162 -8.22 9.24 -14.71
N THR A 163 -9.41 9.83 -14.69
CA THR A 163 -9.77 10.86 -13.70
C THR A 163 -9.98 10.25 -12.31
N PHE A 164 -10.42 8.98 -12.28
CA PHE A 164 -10.76 8.26 -11.05
C PHE A 164 -9.58 7.51 -10.43
N LEU A 165 -8.67 6.93 -11.23
CA LEU A 165 -7.38 6.43 -10.72
C LEU A 165 -6.62 7.53 -9.95
N GLY A 166 -6.76 8.80 -10.36
CA GLY A 166 -6.23 9.95 -9.64
C GLY A 166 -6.92 10.31 -8.32
N VAL A 167 -8.11 9.76 -8.01
CA VAL A 167 -8.81 10.01 -6.74
C VAL A 167 -8.70 8.79 -5.81
N LEU A 168 -8.75 7.59 -6.39
CA LEU A 168 -8.65 6.33 -5.65
C LEU A 168 -7.23 6.05 -5.15
N LEU A 169 -6.21 6.49 -5.87
CA LEU A 169 -4.81 6.34 -5.44
C LEU A 169 -4.51 7.10 -4.13
N PRO A 170 -4.90 8.38 -3.95
CA PRO A 170 -4.82 9.06 -2.67
C PRO A 170 -5.58 8.40 -1.53
N ILE A 171 -6.79 7.90 -1.80
CA ILE A 171 -7.60 7.22 -0.79
C ILE A 171 -6.95 5.89 -0.40
N GLY A 172 -6.48 5.12 -1.38
CA GLY A 172 -5.75 3.88 -1.16
C GLY A 172 -4.51 4.10 -0.31
N GLU A 173 -3.63 5.02 -0.70
CA GLU A 173 -2.42 5.35 0.08
C GLU A 173 -2.74 5.81 1.50
N ALA A 174 -3.76 6.67 1.68
CA ALA A 174 -4.21 7.11 2.99
C ALA A 174 -4.68 5.94 3.87
N LEU A 175 -5.47 5.02 3.33
CA LEU A 175 -5.96 3.84 4.05
C LEU A 175 -4.81 2.88 4.37
N PHE A 176 -3.91 2.61 3.42
CA PHE A 176 -2.72 1.78 3.64
C PHE A 176 -1.84 2.34 4.76
N CYS A 177 -1.54 3.65 4.72
CA CYS A 177 -0.76 4.30 5.78
C CYS A 177 -1.51 4.27 7.12
N TRP A 178 -2.82 4.48 7.13
CA TRP A 178 -3.63 4.42 8.36
C TRP A 178 -3.56 3.04 9.03
N VAL A 179 -3.74 1.97 8.26
CA VAL A 179 -3.65 0.58 8.76
C VAL A 179 -2.27 0.28 9.32
N LEU A 180 -1.23 0.67 8.58
CA LEU A 180 0.16 0.49 9.03
C LEU A 180 0.45 1.30 10.30
N GLY A 181 -0.07 2.52 10.40
CA GLY A 181 -0.01 3.36 11.59
C GLY A 181 -0.73 2.74 12.80
N GLN A 182 -1.88 2.08 12.59
CA GLN A 182 -2.55 1.32 13.64
C GLN A 182 -1.68 0.14 14.11
N GLN A 183 -1.09 -0.63 13.19
CA GLN A 183 -0.22 -1.75 13.53
C GLN A 183 1.03 -1.33 14.31
N ILE A 184 1.69 -0.25 13.88
CA ILE A 184 2.85 0.32 14.60
C ILE A 184 2.43 0.78 16.01
N TRP A 185 1.24 1.36 16.12
CA TRP A 185 0.72 1.80 17.40
C TRP A 185 0.45 0.61 18.33
N GLU A 186 -0.32 -0.38 17.90
CA GLU A 186 -0.69 -1.56 18.69
C GLU A 186 0.54 -2.41 19.07
N SER A 187 1.55 -2.48 18.19
CA SER A 187 2.79 -3.23 18.47
C SER A 187 3.60 -2.65 19.63
N GLY A 188 3.48 -1.34 19.90
CA GLY A 188 4.16 -0.67 21.00
C GLY A 188 3.56 -0.96 22.39
N GLU A 189 2.28 -1.31 22.48
CA GLU A 189 1.58 -1.54 23.76
C GLU A 189 1.94 -2.90 24.39
N GLY A 190 2.43 -3.85 23.61
CA GLY A 190 2.87 -5.17 24.09
C GLY A 190 4.32 -5.23 24.61
N THR A 191 5.01 -4.09 24.74
CA THR A 191 6.41 -4.00 25.19
C THR A 191 6.54 -3.30 26.54
N THR A 192 5.53 -3.42 27.42
CA THR A 192 5.78 -3.27 28.85
C THR A 192 6.61 -4.46 29.30
N VAL A 193 7.91 -4.22 29.34
CA VAL A 193 8.93 -5.04 29.98
C VAL A 193 8.37 -5.52 31.32
N ARG A 194 8.10 -6.83 31.44
CA ARG A 194 8.15 -7.49 32.75
C ARG A 194 9.60 -7.36 33.18
N THR A 195 9.94 -6.31 33.91
CA THR A 195 11.13 -6.32 34.75
C THR A 195 10.97 -7.53 35.66
N PRO A 196 11.84 -8.55 35.59
CA PRO A 196 11.88 -9.52 36.67
C PRO A 196 12.15 -8.70 37.93
N ALA A 197 11.20 -8.75 38.87
CA ALA A 197 11.41 -8.24 40.21
C ALA A 197 12.71 -8.87 40.72
N GLY A 198 13.64 -8.03 41.18
CA GLY A 198 14.95 -8.44 41.62
C GLY A 198 14.86 -9.58 42.64
N LEU A 199 15.79 -10.52 42.50
CA LEU A 199 16.31 -11.38 43.55
C LEU A 199 17.80 -11.08 43.67
#